data_AF-B9T0D5-F1
#
_entry.id   AF-B9T0D5-F1
#
_cell.length_a   1.000
_cell.length_b   1.000
_cell.length_c   1.000
_cell.angle_alpha   90.00
_cell.angle_beta   90.00
_cell.angle_gamma   90.00
#
_symmetry.space_group_name_H-M   'P 1'
#
loop_
_entity.id
_entity.type
_entity.pdbx_description
1 polymer ?
#
loop_
_entity_poly.entity_id
_entity_poly.type
_entity_poly.pdbx_seq_one_letter_code
_entity_poly.pdbx_strand_id
1 'polypeptide(L)'
;MEAYTWHKVAALSGVAALGLGTYGAHVFKPQNPAYKEVWQTASLYHLVHTAALVAAPITKRPNIFGGLLTAGILAFSGTFYGNAIFVEDLN
;
A
#
# COMPACT_ATOMS: atom_id res chain seq x y z
N MET A 1 -20.43 -10.18 -9.06
CA MET A 1 -19.87 -9.56 -7.84
C MET A 1 -20.60 -8.26 -7.63
N GLU A 2 -21.06 -7.99 -6.42
CA GLU A 2 -21.78 -6.75 -6.14
C GLU A 2 -20.86 -5.54 -6.26
N ALA A 3 -21.41 -4.40 -6.71
CA ALA A 3 -20.66 -3.17 -6.97
C ALA A 3 -19.86 -2.64 -5.75
N TYR A 4 -20.19 -3.13 -4.55
CA TYR A 4 -19.64 -2.70 -3.27
C TYR A 4 -18.36 -3.44 -2.85
N THR A 5 -18.04 -4.60 -3.44
CA THR A 5 -16.89 -5.42 -2.99
C THR A 5 -15.59 -4.63 -3.07
N TRP A 6 -15.34 -3.95 -4.18
CA TRP A 6 -14.11 -3.18 -4.36
C TRP A 6 -14.04 -1.92 -3.48
N HIS A 7 -15.17 -1.33 -3.11
CA HIS A 7 -15.20 -0.26 -2.12
C HIS A 7 -14.78 -0.75 -0.73
N LYS A 8 -15.21 -1.96 -0.33
CA LYS A 8 -14.78 -2.58 0.94
C LYS A 8 -13.27 -2.85 0.94
N VAL A 9 -12.74 -3.36 -0.17
CA VAL A 9 -11.29 -3.58 -0.34
C VAL A 9 -10.53 -2.25 -0.28
N ALA A 10 -11.01 -1.21 -0.99
CA ALA A 10 -10.42 0.12 -0.94
C ALA A 10 -10.44 0.72 0.47
N ALA A 11 -11.55 0.56 1.21
CA ALA A 11 -11.66 1.04 2.58
C ALA A 11 -10.64 0.37 3.52
N LEU A 12 -10.54 -0.97 3.47
CA LEU A 12 -9.56 -1.71 4.27
C LEU A 12 -8.13 -1.32 3.89
N SER A 13 -7.85 -1.23 2.59
CA SER A 13 -6.54 -0.79 2.08
C SER A 13 -6.21 0.64 2.52
N GLY A 14 -7.19 1.54 2.57
CA GLY A 14 -7.00 2.93 3.02
C GLY A 14 -6.66 3.05 4.48
N VAL A 15 -7.31 2.28 5.36
CA VAL A 15 -6.94 2.22 6.78
C VAL A 15 -5.51 1.70 6.93
N ALA A 16 -5.13 0.66 6.17
CA ALA A 16 -3.77 0.13 6.19
C ALA A 16 -2.74 1.14 5.67
N ALA A 17 -3.01 1.81 4.54
CA ALA A 17 -2.12 2.81 3.96
C ALA A 17 -1.92 4.01 4.90
N LEU A 18 -2.97 4.46 5.58
CA LEU A 18 -2.89 5.51 6.59
C LEU A 18 -2.05 5.07 7.80
N GLY A 19 -2.30 3.87 8.33
CA GLY A 19 -1.55 3.32 9.46
C GLY A 19 -0.06 3.16 9.16
N LEU A 20 0.28 2.59 8.00
CA LEU A 20 1.68 2.41 7.58
C LEU A 20 2.36 3.74 7.25
N GLY A 21 1.64 4.68 6.63
CA GLY A 21 2.16 6.02 6.34
C GLY A 21 2.47 6.81 7.61
N THR A 22 1.56 6.80 8.59
CA THR A 22 1.77 7.47 9.89
C THR A 22 2.88 6.83 10.71
N TYR A 23 2.97 5.49 10.70
CA TYR A 23 4.11 4.77 11.28
C TYR A 23 5.43 5.24 10.64
N GLY A 24 5.50 5.29 9.32
CA GLY A 24 6.68 5.75 8.58
C GLY A 24 7.10 7.19 8.90
N ALA A 25 6.13 8.08 9.09
CA ALA A 25 6.38 9.49 9.34
C ALA A 25 6.85 9.78 10.77
N HIS A 26 6.30 9.05 11.76
CA HIS A 26 6.45 9.42 13.17
C HIS A 26 7.22 8.39 14.00
N VAL A 27 7.08 7.10 13.71
CA VAL A 27 7.60 6.01 14.53
C VAL A 27 8.87 5.40 13.90
N PHE A 28 8.85 5.17 12.59
CA PHE A 28 9.96 4.55 11.88
C PHE A 28 11.15 5.50 11.78
N LYS A 29 12.23 5.17 12.51
CA LYS A 29 13.47 5.94 12.58
C LYS A 29 14.65 4.99 12.32
N PRO A 30 14.86 4.57 11.07
CA PRO A 30 15.99 3.72 10.73
C PRO A 30 17.31 4.48 10.94
N GLN A 31 18.34 3.75 11.34
CA GLN A 31 19.73 4.21 11.41
C GLN A 31 20.21 4.63 10.02
N ASN A 32 19.88 3.87 8.98
CA ASN A 32 20.16 4.26 7.60
C ASN A 32 18.96 5.04 7.00
N PRO A 33 19.13 6.34 6.67
CA PRO A 33 18.06 7.17 6.11
C PRO A 33 17.45 6.62 4.81
N ALA A 34 18.19 5.81 4.04
CA ALA A 34 17.70 5.22 2.80
C ALA A 34 16.44 4.37 3.02
N TYR A 35 16.33 3.65 4.14
CA TYR A 35 15.13 2.85 4.41
C TYR A 35 13.90 3.70 4.70
N LYS A 36 14.09 4.93 5.18
CA LYS A 36 12.98 5.88 5.33
C LYS A 36 12.41 6.29 3.98
N GLU A 37 13.27 6.49 2.97
CA GLU A 37 12.85 6.77 1.59
C GLU A 37 12.15 5.56 0.96
N VAL A 38 12.65 4.34 1.20
CA VAL A 38 12.00 3.09 0.78
C VAL A 38 10.60 2.98 1.40
N TRP A 39 10.47 3.25 2.70
CA TRP A 39 9.17 3.24 3.39
C TRP A 39 8.19 4.29 2.85
N GLN A 40 8.68 5.52 2.60
CA GLN A 40 7.88 6.59 2.02
C GLN A 40 7.41 6.25 0.62
N THR A 41 8.28 5.63 -0.19
CA THR A 41 7.94 5.14 -1.53
C THR A 41 6.85 4.07 -1.45
N ALA A 42 7.00 3.07 -0.58
CA ALA A 42 6.00 2.03 -0.35
C ALA A 42 4.63 2.62 0.03
N SER A 43 4.65 3.61 0.94
CA SER A 43 3.46 4.33 1.43
C SER A 43 2.75 5.11 0.33
N LEU A 44 3.51 5.84 -0.49
CA LEU A 44 2.96 6.60 -1.61
C LEU A 44 2.23 5.68 -2.59
N TYR A 45 2.89 4.60 -3.04
CA TYR A 45 2.29 3.69 -4.02
C TYR A 45 1.11 2.92 -3.44
N HIS A 46 1.14 2.55 -2.16
CA HIS A 46 0.00 1.92 -1.48
C HIS A 46 -1.22 2.86 -1.46
N LEU A 47 -1.01 4.14 -1.13
CA LEU A 47 -2.09 5.13 -1.11
C LEU A 47 -2.63 5.42 -2.52
N VAL A 48 -1.77 5.57 -3.52
CA VAL A 48 -2.18 5.80 -4.91
C VAL A 48 -3.00 4.63 -5.45
N HIS A 49 -2.58 3.38 -5.20
CA HIS A 49 -3.35 2.20 -5.60
C HIS A 49 -4.67 2.11 -4.85
N THR A 50 -4.71 2.48 -3.58
CA THR A 50 -5.94 2.55 -2.79
C THR A 50 -6.92 3.57 -3.38
N ALA A 51 -6.45 4.77 -3.72
CA ALA A 51 -7.28 5.80 -4.35
C ALA A 51 -7.83 5.30 -5.70
N ALA A 52 -6.99 4.62 -6.50
CA ALA A 52 -7.42 4.01 -7.75
C ALA A 52 -8.45 2.88 -7.55
N LEU A 53 -8.35 2.08 -6.47
CA LEU A 53 -9.32 1.01 -6.16
C LEU A 53 -10.75 1.53 -5.96
N VAL A 54 -10.93 2.78 -5.52
CA VAL A 54 -12.25 3.41 -5.41
C VAL A 54 -12.95 3.49 -6.78
N ALA A 55 -12.18 3.68 -7.86
CA ALA A 55 -12.71 3.72 -9.22
C ALA A 55 -12.97 2.32 -9.82
N ALA A 56 -12.58 1.23 -9.16
CA ALA A 56 -12.69 -0.11 -9.74
C ALA A 56 -14.12 -0.48 -10.21
N PRO A 57 -15.22 -0.18 -9.47
CA PRO A 57 -16.58 -0.55 -9.87
C PRO A 57 -17.08 0.10 -11.16
N ILE A 58 -16.54 1.24 -11.56
CA ILE A 58 -16.95 1.97 -12.77
C ILE A 58 -16.13 1.57 -14.02
N THR A 59 -15.14 0.68 -13.87
CA THR A 59 -14.33 0.21 -15.00
C THR A 59 -15.04 -0.90 -15.80
N LYS A 60 -14.62 -1.13 -17.05
CA LYS A 60 -15.15 -2.19 -17.92
C LYS A 60 -14.94 -3.61 -17.35
N ARG A 61 -13.88 -3.81 -16.55
CA ARG A 61 -13.49 -5.11 -15.99
C ARG A 61 -13.05 -4.92 -14.52
N PRO A 62 -13.99 -4.66 -13.60
CA PRO A 62 -13.70 -4.26 -12.21
C PRO A 62 -12.80 -5.25 -11.48
N ASN A 63 -12.95 -6.55 -11.76
CA ASN A 63 -12.22 -7.59 -11.05
C ASN A 63 -10.77 -7.72 -11.48
N ILE A 64 -10.49 -7.50 -12.77
CA ILE A 64 -9.13 -7.50 -13.28
C ILE A 64 -8.43 -6.22 -12.82
N PHE A 65 -9.11 -5.08 -12.95
CA PHE A 65 -8.57 -3.79 -12.52
C PHE A 65 -8.27 -3.78 -11.01
N GLY A 66 -9.26 -4.10 -10.17
CA GLY A 66 -9.08 -4.14 -8.73
C GLY A 66 -8.12 -5.23 -8.27
N GLY A 67 -8.14 -6.40 -8.92
CA GLY A 67 -7.25 -7.51 -8.62
C GLY A 67 -5.78 -7.15 -8.88
N LEU A 68 -5.48 -6.53 -10.02
CA LEU A 68 -4.12 -6.08 -10.34
C LEU A 68 -3.63 -4.99 -9.40
N LEU A 69 -4.48 -4.02 -9.03
CA LEU A 69 -4.09 -2.98 -8.08
C LEU A 69 -3.82 -3.56 -6.69
N THR A 70 -4.66 -4.48 -6.23
CA THR A 70 -4.47 -5.16 -4.95
C THR A 70 -3.20 -6.01 -4.96
N ALA A 71 -2.95 -6.74 -6.05
CA ALA A 71 -1.72 -7.50 -6.24
C ALA A 71 -0.48 -6.59 -6.23
N GLY A 72 -0.55 -5.41 -6.88
CA GLY A 72 0.49 -4.40 -6.85
C GLY A 72 0.80 -3.90 -5.44
N ILE A 73 -0.23 -3.61 -4.63
CA ILE A 73 -0.06 -3.22 -3.22
C ILE A 73 0.69 -4.31 -2.45
N LEU A 74 0.28 -5.58 -2.57
CA LEU A 74 0.89 -6.67 -1.80
C LEU A 74 2.32 -6.98 -2.27
N ALA A 75 2.53 -7.10 -3.59
CA ALA A 75 3.81 -7.52 -4.15
C ALA A 75 4.86 -6.40 -4.16
N PHE A 76 4.45 -5.15 -4.42
CA PHE A 76 5.36 -4.01 -4.47
C PHE A 76 5.47 -3.32 -3.12
N SER A 77 4.40 -2.66 -2.65
CA SER A 77 4.44 -1.92 -1.39
C SER A 77 4.70 -2.83 -0.19
N GLY A 78 4.05 -4.00 -0.12
CA GLY A 78 4.28 -4.99 0.94
C GLY A 78 5.74 -5.43 1.05
N THR A 79 6.39 -5.75 -0.07
CA THR A 79 7.81 -6.13 -0.10
C THR A 79 8.71 -4.98 0.35
N PHE A 80 8.42 -3.74 -0.04
CA PHE A 80 9.23 -2.59 0.34
C PHE A 80 9.11 -2.25 1.83
N TYR A 81 7.90 -2.33 2.40
CA TYR A 81 7.71 -2.21 3.85
C TYR A 81 8.48 -3.29 4.62
N GLY A 82 8.39 -4.54 4.16
CA GLY A 82 9.15 -5.64 4.75
C GLY A 82 10.65 -5.42 4.66
N ASN A 83 11.16 -5.07 3.47
CA ASN A 83 12.58 -4.80 3.26
C ASN A 83 13.09 -3.68 4.17
N ALA A 84 12.34 -2.59 4.31
CA ALA A 84 12.71 -1.47 5.16
C ALA A 84 12.78 -1.83 6.65
N ILE A 85 11.93 -2.75 7.15
CA ILE A 85 12.02 -3.23 8.55
C ILE A 85 13.11 -4.29 8.68
N PHE A 86 13.01 -5.39 7.93
CA PHE A 86 13.85 -6.56 8.14
C PHE A 86 15.32 -6.32 7.81
N VAL A 87 15.62 -5.52 6.78
CA VAL A 87 17.01 -5.28 6.39
C VAL A 87 17.65 -4.19 7.24
N GLU A 88 16.88 -3.23 7.73
CA GLU A 88 17.33 -2.29 8.75
C GLU A 88 17.71 -3.03 10.04
N ASP A 89 16.86 -3.96 10.51
CA ASP A 89 17.12 -4.74 11.74
C ASP A 89 18.36 -5.66 11.65
N LEU A 90 18.85 -5.95 10.42
CA LEU A 90 20.02 -6.79 10.18
C LEU A 90 21.34 -6.01 10.10
N ASN A 91 21.29 -4.67 10.02
CA ASN A 91 22.44 -3.78 9.91
C ASN A 91 22.75 -3.07 11.25
#